data_AF-A0A7C5AQ95-F1
#
_entry.id   AF-A0A7C5AQ95-F1
#
_cell.length_a   1.000
_cell.length_b   1.000
_cell.length_c   1.000
_cell.angle_alpha   90.00
_cell.angle_beta   90.00
_cell.angle_gamma   90.00
#
_symmetry.space_group_name_H-M   'P 1'
#
loop_
_entity.id
_entity.type
_entity.pdbx_description
1 polymer ?
#
loop_
_entity_poly.entity_id
_entity_poly.type
_entity_poly.pdbx_seq_one_letter_code
_entity_poly.pdbx_strand_id
1 'polypeptide(L)'
;MDESTGSGYNGRRAEETKERAMMRQNPPWELEISLDDVLRGQGADPAQLRRRSPVLVEAAERALAEGRSLIQPAAVHREVAILRARHERLELEDGGFLAGALPFQHLAGAERVIVAVCTIGEALETRVASLMASDPIYALALDGFGSAAVEALANALCRCFSTEAETAGERTSLPLSPGQPGWPLAEGQAQIFALVDASTIGVQLTDHAMMVPRKSLSFVVGVGRDLQVRGSPCEACPLKERCRYRSDRDA
;
A
#
# COMPACT_ATOMS: atom_id res chain seq x y z
N MET A 1 24.45 -49.96 15.45
CA MET A 1 24.70 -49.86 14.00
C MET A 1 23.41 -50.35 13.37
N ASP A 2 22.49 -49.49 12.95
CA ASP A 2 22.68 -48.35 12.06
C ASP A 2 21.50 -47.37 12.23
N GLU A 3 21.80 -46.07 12.31
CA GLU A 3 20.84 -44.95 12.27
C GLU A 3 21.25 -44.10 11.05
N SER A 4 20.41 -44.00 10.03
CA SER A 4 20.39 -42.83 9.13
C SER A 4 19.28 -42.89 8.08
N THR A 5 18.13 -42.26 8.35
CA THR A 5 17.30 -41.64 7.29
C THR A 5 16.45 -40.54 7.90
N GLY A 6 16.86 -39.28 7.74
CA GLY A 6 16.09 -38.14 8.25
C GLY A 6 16.70 -36.79 7.96
N SER A 7 16.94 -36.44 6.69
CA SER A 7 17.44 -35.10 6.32
C SER A 7 16.74 -34.47 5.11
N GLY A 8 15.89 -35.18 4.38
CA GLY A 8 15.30 -34.67 3.13
C GLY A 8 14.03 -33.81 3.25
N TYR A 9 13.33 -33.81 4.39
CA TYR A 9 11.97 -33.26 4.48
C TYR A 9 11.92 -31.78 4.92
N ASN A 10 12.96 -31.27 5.60
CA ASN A 10 12.96 -29.92 6.15
C ASN A 10 13.40 -28.85 5.13
N GLY A 11 14.16 -29.24 4.09
CA GLY A 11 14.62 -28.34 3.03
C GLY A 11 13.51 -27.93 2.06
N ARG A 12 12.70 -28.88 1.59
CA ARG A 12 11.62 -28.61 0.60
C ARG A 12 10.54 -27.69 1.14
N ARG A 13 10.19 -27.79 2.42
CA ARG A 13 9.16 -26.95 3.05
C ARG A 13 9.63 -25.50 3.20
N ALA A 14 10.93 -25.28 3.48
CA ALA A 14 11.52 -23.94 3.55
C ALA A 14 11.68 -23.31 2.14
N GLU A 15 11.96 -24.11 1.12
CA GLU A 15 11.99 -23.68 -0.29
C GLU A 15 10.59 -23.37 -0.83
N GLU A 16 9.59 -24.22 -0.58
CA GLU A 16 8.18 -23.97 -0.94
C GLU A 16 7.59 -22.74 -0.22
N THR A 17 8.04 -22.45 1.01
CA THR A 17 7.62 -21.25 1.77
C THR A 17 8.31 -19.99 1.22
N LYS A 18 9.58 -20.07 0.80
CA LYS A 18 10.27 -18.98 0.10
C LYS A 18 9.68 -18.71 -1.29
N GLU A 19 9.25 -19.74 -2.00
CA GLU A 19 8.64 -19.65 -3.33
C GLU A 19 7.20 -19.10 -3.25
N ARG A 20 6.45 -19.43 -2.20
CA ARG A 20 5.18 -18.74 -1.84
C ARG A 20 5.38 -17.30 -1.37
N ALA A 21 6.45 -17.01 -0.61
CA ALA A 21 6.78 -15.67 -0.12
C ALA A 21 7.27 -14.70 -1.21
N MET A 22 7.54 -15.23 -2.42
CA MET A 22 8.03 -14.48 -3.57
C MET A 22 7.10 -14.65 -4.77
N MET A 23 5.78 -14.70 -4.53
CA MET A 23 4.78 -14.63 -5.60
C MET A 23 4.83 -13.26 -6.30
N ARG A 24 5.68 -13.17 -7.31
CA ARG A 24 5.59 -12.18 -8.37
C ARG A 24 4.40 -12.54 -9.26
N GLN A 25 3.22 -12.01 -8.99
CA GLN A 25 2.16 -12.03 -9.98
C GLN A 25 1.54 -10.64 -10.07
N ASN A 26 1.58 -10.11 -11.29
CA ASN A 26 0.80 -8.97 -11.77
C ASN A 26 -0.56 -9.57 -12.18
N PRO A 27 -1.54 -9.79 -11.28
CA PRO A 27 -2.89 -10.01 -11.78
C PRO A 27 -3.26 -8.78 -12.60
N PRO A 28 -4.07 -8.89 -13.66
CA PRO A 28 -4.60 -7.71 -14.32
C PRO A 28 -5.43 -6.95 -13.27
N TRP A 29 -4.84 -5.93 -12.65
CA TRP A 29 -5.55 -5.09 -11.70
C TRP A 29 -6.50 -4.23 -12.50
N GLU A 30 -7.76 -4.63 -12.54
CA GLU A 30 -8.81 -3.78 -13.08
C GLU A 30 -9.09 -2.69 -12.04
N LEU A 31 -8.41 -1.56 -12.20
CA LEU A 31 -8.56 -0.41 -11.31
C LEU A 31 -9.82 0.37 -11.71
N GLU A 32 -10.87 0.18 -10.93
CA GLU A 32 -12.08 0.99 -11.00
C GLU A 32 -11.80 2.36 -10.36
N ILE A 33 -11.62 3.37 -11.22
CA ILE A 33 -11.44 4.77 -10.83
C ILE A 33 -12.61 5.56 -11.38
N SER A 34 -13.33 6.25 -10.50
CA SER A 34 -14.44 7.12 -10.88
C SER A 34 -13.99 8.58 -11.04
N LEU A 35 -14.84 9.39 -11.65
CA LEU A 35 -14.63 10.84 -11.73
C LEU A 35 -14.49 11.48 -10.34
N ASP A 36 -15.28 11.02 -9.37
CA ASP A 36 -15.23 11.55 -8.00
C ASP A 36 -13.89 11.21 -7.32
N ASP A 37 -13.29 10.07 -7.65
CA ASP A 37 -11.97 9.70 -7.12
C ASP A 37 -10.88 10.61 -7.68
N VAL A 38 -10.96 10.96 -8.97
CA VAL A 38 -10.05 11.95 -9.59
C VAL A 38 -10.19 13.32 -8.92
N LEU A 39 -11.42 13.76 -8.63
CA LEU A 39 -11.68 15.03 -7.96
C LEU A 39 -11.19 15.03 -6.51
N ARG A 40 -11.41 13.93 -5.76
CA ARG A 40 -10.86 13.75 -4.42
C ARG A 40 -9.33 13.71 -4.43
N GLY A 41 -8.73 13.07 -5.43
CA GLY A 41 -7.28 13.00 -5.60
C GLY A 41 -6.62 14.36 -5.78
N GLN A 42 -7.34 15.36 -6.27
CA GLN A 42 -6.90 16.78 -6.32
C GLN A 42 -7.06 17.51 -4.98
N GLY A 43 -7.58 16.83 -3.97
CA GLY A 43 -7.96 17.42 -2.69
C GLY A 43 -9.19 18.29 -2.76
N ALA A 44 -10.15 17.96 -3.62
CA ALA A 44 -11.41 18.68 -3.73
C ALA A 44 -12.60 17.84 -3.27
N ASP A 45 -13.67 18.53 -2.88
CA ASP A 45 -14.98 17.93 -2.63
C ASP A 45 -15.74 17.83 -3.97
N PRO A 46 -16.04 16.62 -4.48
CA PRO A 46 -16.72 16.44 -5.76
C PRO A 46 -18.07 17.16 -5.85
N ALA A 47 -18.86 17.16 -4.77
CA ALA A 47 -20.18 17.77 -4.75
C ALA A 47 -20.10 19.30 -4.84
N GLN A 48 -19.08 19.89 -4.19
CA GLN A 48 -18.83 21.33 -4.30
C GLN A 48 -18.28 21.72 -5.66
N LEU A 49 -17.37 20.93 -6.24
CA LEU A 49 -16.76 21.25 -7.53
C LEU A 49 -17.76 21.21 -8.68
N ARG A 50 -18.60 20.16 -8.74
CA ARG A 50 -19.65 20.04 -9.76
C ARG A 50 -20.59 21.26 -9.79
N ARG A 51 -20.81 21.90 -8.64
CA ARG A 51 -21.63 23.11 -8.54
C ARG A 51 -20.92 24.39 -8.93
N ARG A 52 -19.59 24.46 -8.80
CA ARG A 52 -18.84 25.72 -8.82
C ARG A 52 -17.96 25.89 -10.05
N SER A 53 -17.50 24.82 -10.69
CA SER A 53 -16.55 24.92 -11.80
C SER A 53 -16.69 23.77 -12.79
N PRO A 54 -17.48 23.95 -13.86
CA PRO A 54 -17.57 22.99 -14.95
C PRO A 54 -16.20 22.66 -15.58
N VAL A 55 -15.33 23.66 -15.70
CA VAL A 55 -13.97 23.52 -16.27
C VAL A 55 -13.12 22.48 -15.51
N LEU A 56 -13.21 22.45 -14.17
CA LEU A 56 -12.47 21.47 -13.37
C LEU A 56 -13.04 20.05 -13.51
N VAL A 57 -14.35 19.94 -13.73
CA VAL A 57 -15.01 18.65 -14.00
C VAL A 57 -14.60 18.13 -15.37
N GLU A 58 -14.63 18.97 -16.41
CA GLU A 58 -14.18 18.62 -17.76
C GLU A 58 -12.71 18.19 -17.78
N ALA A 59 -11.84 18.88 -17.02
CA ALA A 59 -10.45 18.49 -16.87
C ALA A 59 -10.30 17.12 -16.19
N ALA A 60 -11.11 16.82 -15.17
CA ALA A 60 -11.12 15.52 -14.50
C ALA A 60 -11.66 14.39 -15.41
N GLU A 61 -12.65 14.67 -16.26
CA GLU A 61 -13.14 13.72 -17.28
C GLU A 61 -12.05 13.42 -18.32
N ARG A 62 -11.36 14.46 -18.82
CA ARG A 62 -10.18 14.30 -19.69
C ARG A 62 -9.09 13.47 -19.00
N ALA A 63 -8.87 13.67 -17.71
CA ALA A 63 -7.84 12.96 -16.96
C ALA A 63 -8.20 11.48 -16.78
N LEU A 64 -9.48 11.20 -16.53
CA LEU A 64 -10.00 9.84 -16.44
C LEU A 64 -9.88 9.08 -17.76
N ALA A 65 -10.12 9.76 -18.89
CA ALA A 65 -10.02 9.19 -20.22
C ALA A 65 -8.55 8.89 -20.63
N GLU A 66 -7.63 9.83 -20.42
CA GLU A 66 -6.21 9.66 -20.79
C GLU A 66 -5.46 8.77 -19.79
N GLY A 67 -5.68 8.99 -18.48
CA GLY A 67 -4.87 8.45 -17.39
C GLY A 67 -4.77 6.93 -17.35
N ARG A 68 -5.82 6.22 -17.78
CA ARG A 68 -5.82 4.75 -17.86
C ARG A 68 -4.72 4.19 -18.77
N SER A 69 -4.37 4.91 -19.83
CA SER A 69 -3.30 4.51 -20.75
C SER A 69 -1.89 4.84 -20.24
N LEU A 70 -1.79 5.64 -19.18
CA LEU A 70 -0.54 6.16 -18.63
C LEU A 70 -0.10 5.45 -17.34
N ILE A 71 -0.84 4.43 -16.91
CA ILE A 71 -0.52 3.67 -15.72
C ILE A 71 0.06 2.31 -16.09
N GLN A 72 1.09 1.93 -15.35
CA GLN A 72 1.70 0.60 -15.37
C GLN A 72 1.72 0.09 -13.93
N PRO A 73 0.56 -0.38 -13.42
CA PRO A 73 0.49 -0.92 -12.07
C PRO A 73 1.52 -2.03 -11.87
N ALA A 74 2.20 -1.98 -10.73
CA ALA A 74 3.14 -3.00 -10.29
C ALA A 74 3.16 -3.05 -8.76
N ALA A 75 3.37 -4.23 -8.21
CA ALA A 75 3.46 -4.44 -6.77
C ALA A 75 4.46 -5.54 -6.45
N VAL A 76 5.12 -5.40 -5.30
CA VAL A 76 5.91 -6.44 -4.68
C VAL A 76 5.49 -6.52 -3.22
N HIS A 77 5.34 -7.74 -2.72
CA HIS A 77 5.08 -7.96 -1.32
C HIS A 77 5.87 -9.16 -0.82
N ARG A 78 6.00 -9.23 0.49
CA ARG A 78 6.64 -10.33 1.19
C ARG A 78 5.89 -10.61 2.48
N GLU A 79 5.61 -11.88 2.71
CA GLU A 79 5.09 -12.37 3.97
C GLU A 79 6.23 -12.89 4.84
N VAL A 80 6.21 -12.56 6.14
CA VAL A 80 7.28 -12.93 7.08
C VAL A 80 6.74 -13.09 8.49
N ALA A 81 7.11 -14.18 9.17
CA ALA A 81 6.63 -14.48 10.51
C ALA A 81 7.16 -13.50 11.58
N ILE A 82 6.31 -13.15 12.55
CA ILE A 82 6.73 -12.42 13.75
C ILE A 82 7.20 -13.45 14.77
N LEU A 83 8.49 -13.37 15.16
CA LEU A 83 9.04 -14.25 16.19
C LEU A 83 8.83 -13.71 17.60
N ARG A 84 8.99 -12.38 17.77
CA ARG A 84 8.91 -11.72 19.08
C ARG A 84 8.40 -10.30 18.93
N ALA A 85 7.61 -9.85 19.89
CA ALA A 85 7.20 -8.46 20.04
C ALA A 85 7.62 -7.98 21.43
N ARG A 86 8.51 -6.98 21.50
CA ARG A 86 8.96 -6.37 22.77
C ARG A 86 9.48 -4.95 22.54
N HIS A 87 9.30 -4.06 23.53
CA HIS A 87 9.85 -2.69 23.53
C HIS A 87 9.59 -1.92 22.21
N GLU A 88 8.35 -1.91 21.73
CA GLU A 88 7.96 -1.25 20.47
C GLU A 88 8.68 -1.77 19.21
N ARG A 89 9.16 -3.02 19.27
CA ARG A 89 9.85 -3.70 18.17
C ARG A 89 9.25 -5.07 17.91
N LEU A 90 9.05 -5.37 16.64
CA LEU A 90 8.68 -6.69 16.12
C LEU A 90 9.91 -7.30 15.47
N GLU A 91 10.38 -8.43 15.99
CA GLU A 91 11.49 -9.20 15.43
C GLU A 91 10.93 -10.26 14.48
N LEU A 92 11.45 -10.29 13.25
CA LEU A 92 10.99 -11.15 12.17
C LEU A 92 11.93 -12.34 11.96
N GLU A 93 11.44 -13.41 11.33
CA GLU A 93 12.14 -14.69 11.23
C GLU A 93 13.48 -14.68 10.46
N ASP A 94 13.69 -13.67 9.61
CA ASP A 94 14.89 -13.51 8.79
C ASP A 94 15.92 -12.55 9.40
N GLY A 95 15.72 -12.13 10.65
CA GLY A 95 16.53 -11.10 11.31
C GLY A 95 16.09 -9.67 11.01
N GLY A 96 15.08 -9.49 10.15
CA GLY A 96 14.41 -8.22 9.93
C GLY A 96 13.64 -7.73 11.16
N PHE A 97 13.22 -6.47 11.13
CA PHE A 97 12.39 -5.92 12.20
C PHE A 97 11.54 -4.75 11.73
N LEU A 98 10.43 -4.54 12.42
CA LEU A 98 9.65 -3.29 12.38
C LEU A 98 9.70 -2.65 13.77
N ALA A 99 9.93 -1.34 13.83
CA ALA A 99 9.99 -0.60 15.09
C ALA A 99 9.18 0.69 15.01
N GLY A 100 8.44 0.97 16.09
CA GLY A 100 7.56 2.12 16.23
C GLY A 100 6.33 1.76 17.08
N ALA A 101 5.77 2.78 17.74
CA ALA A 101 4.57 2.62 18.56
C ALA A 101 3.38 2.08 17.74
N LEU A 102 3.17 2.59 16.52
CA LEU A 102 2.07 2.18 15.65
C LEU A 102 2.18 0.70 15.20
N PRO A 103 3.26 0.25 14.54
CA PRO A 103 3.37 -1.16 14.16
C PRO A 103 3.34 -2.08 15.38
N PHE A 104 3.94 -1.68 16.50
CA PHE A 104 3.87 -2.50 17.72
C PHE A 104 2.43 -2.64 18.25
N GLN A 105 1.71 -1.54 18.43
CA GLN A 105 0.35 -1.54 18.98
C GLN A 105 -0.63 -2.35 18.13
N HIS A 106 -0.46 -2.33 16.81
CA HIS A 106 -1.40 -2.93 15.87
C HIS A 106 -1.00 -4.31 15.36
N LEU A 107 0.29 -4.66 15.40
CA LEU A 107 0.79 -5.91 14.80
C LEU A 107 1.42 -6.88 15.82
N ALA A 108 1.62 -6.49 17.09
CA ALA A 108 2.21 -7.40 18.09
C ALA A 108 1.40 -8.68 18.34
N GLY A 109 0.10 -8.66 18.08
CA GLY A 109 -0.78 -9.84 18.16
C GLY A 109 -0.93 -10.60 16.83
N ALA A 110 -0.26 -10.17 15.77
CA ALA A 110 -0.25 -10.89 14.50
C ALA A 110 0.77 -12.04 14.54
N GLU A 111 0.48 -13.10 13.79
CA GLU A 111 1.39 -14.25 13.64
C GLU A 111 2.47 -13.95 12.59
N ARG A 112 2.13 -13.13 11.60
CA ARG A 112 3.03 -12.69 10.54
C ARG A 112 2.62 -11.33 10.00
N VAL A 113 3.51 -10.73 9.21
CA VAL A 113 3.23 -9.48 8.50
C VAL A 113 3.42 -9.67 7.01
N ILE A 114 2.59 -8.99 6.23
CA ILE A 114 2.77 -8.77 4.80
C ILE A 114 3.31 -7.35 4.64
N VAL A 115 4.52 -7.23 4.13
CA VAL A 115 5.16 -5.97 3.78
C VAL A 115 4.99 -5.77 2.28
N ALA A 116 4.46 -4.62 1.85
CA ALA A 116 4.14 -4.37 0.45
C ALA A 116 4.60 -2.99 -0.03
N VAL A 117 5.01 -2.94 -1.30
CA VAL A 117 5.26 -1.71 -2.05
C VAL A 117 4.55 -1.82 -3.40
N CYS A 118 3.87 -0.76 -3.82
CA CYS A 118 3.21 -0.71 -5.12
C CYS A 118 3.38 0.65 -5.79
N THR A 119 3.24 0.69 -7.11
CA THR A 119 3.36 1.88 -7.95
C THR A 119 2.47 1.77 -9.18
N ILE A 120 2.15 2.91 -9.79
CA ILE A 120 1.52 2.99 -11.12
C ILE A 120 2.51 3.38 -12.23
N GLY A 121 3.82 3.39 -11.92
CA GLY A 121 4.89 3.79 -12.83
C GLY A 121 5.06 5.31 -12.96
N GLU A 122 6.03 5.73 -13.77
CA GLU A 122 6.44 7.13 -13.92
C GLU A 122 5.77 7.87 -15.10
N ALA A 123 5.11 7.15 -16.01
CA ALA A 123 4.60 7.71 -17.26
C ALA A 123 3.57 8.83 -17.02
N LEU A 124 2.65 8.61 -16.08
CA LEU A 124 1.68 9.64 -15.67
C LEU A 124 2.38 10.87 -15.07
N GLU A 125 3.37 10.67 -14.20
CA GLU A 125 4.11 11.78 -13.58
C GLU A 125 4.84 12.62 -14.63
N THR A 126 5.48 11.96 -15.61
CA THR A 126 6.14 12.62 -16.75
C THR A 126 5.14 13.44 -17.56
N ARG A 127 3.95 12.88 -17.83
CA ARG A 127 2.89 13.58 -18.55
C ARG A 127 2.38 14.79 -17.79
N VAL A 128 2.15 14.67 -16.49
CA VAL A 128 1.77 15.78 -15.60
C VAL A 128 2.81 16.90 -15.69
N ALA A 129 4.10 16.58 -15.54
CA ALA A 129 5.18 17.57 -15.61
C ALA A 129 5.20 18.31 -16.97
N SER A 130 4.96 17.61 -18.08
CA SER A 130 4.92 18.20 -19.43
C SER A 130 3.78 19.21 -19.61
N LEU A 131 2.67 19.05 -18.87
CA LEU A 131 1.47 19.86 -19.01
C LEU A 131 1.45 21.08 -18.07
N MET A 132 2.25 21.08 -17.01
CA MET A 132 2.19 22.11 -15.96
C MET A 132 2.36 23.55 -16.47
N ALA A 133 3.16 23.76 -17.52
CA ALA A 133 3.37 25.09 -18.08
C ALA A 133 2.24 25.56 -19.02
N SER A 134 1.57 24.64 -19.71
CA SER A 134 0.60 24.96 -20.78
C SER A 134 -0.86 24.76 -20.38
N ASP A 135 -1.16 23.75 -19.57
CA ASP A 135 -2.51 23.40 -19.11
C ASP A 135 -2.44 22.89 -17.65
N PRO A 136 -2.16 23.79 -16.68
CA PRO A 136 -1.97 23.41 -15.27
C PRO A 136 -3.24 22.84 -14.64
N ILE A 137 -4.42 23.23 -15.12
CA ILE A 137 -5.70 22.68 -14.66
C ILE A 137 -5.78 21.21 -15.03
N TYR A 138 -5.50 20.87 -16.29
CA TYR A 138 -5.49 19.49 -16.72
C TYR A 138 -4.38 18.68 -16.06
N ALA A 139 -3.19 19.26 -15.91
CA ALA A 139 -2.07 18.62 -15.26
C ALA A 139 -2.39 18.26 -13.79
N LEU A 140 -3.09 19.14 -13.06
CA LEU A 140 -3.57 18.86 -11.70
C LEU A 140 -4.62 17.74 -11.69
N ALA A 141 -5.57 17.75 -12.64
CA ALA A 141 -6.56 16.69 -12.77
C ALA A 141 -5.92 15.32 -13.05
N LEU A 142 -4.89 15.28 -13.89
CA LEU A 142 -4.15 14.07 -14.19
C LEU A 142 -3.32 13.58 -12.99
N ASP A 143 -2.71 14.49 -12.22
CA ASP A 143 -2.07 14.13 -10.96
C ASP A 143 -3.06 13.54 -9.94
N GLY A 144 -4.27 14.11 -9.87
CA GLY A 144 -5.36 13.61 -9.06
C GLY A 144 -5.80 12.21 -9.46
N PHE A 145 -5.89 11.92 -10.77
CA PHE A 145 -6.10 10.56 -11.26
C PHE A 145 -4.98 9.62 -10.79
N GLY A 146 -3.72 10.06 -10.87
CA GLY A 146 -2.58 9.27 -10.38
C GLY A 146 -2.67 8.93 -8.89
N SER A 147 -3.11 9.88 -8.06
CA SER A 147 -3.35 9.63 -6.62
C SER A 147 -4.45 8.59 -6.40
N ALA A 148 -5.58 8.72 -7.11
CA ALA A 148 -6.67 7.76 -7.04
C ALA A 148 -6.26 6.35 -7.52
N ALA A 149 -5.44 6.28 -8.58
CA ALA A 149 -4.99 5.03 -9.16
C ALA A 149 -4.08 4.23 -8.23
N VAL A 150 -3.09 4.87 -7.59
CA VAL A 150 -2.20 4.15 -6.66
C VAL A 150 -2.94 3.71 -5.39
N GLU A 151 -3.91 4.50 -4.93
CA GLU A 151 -4.77 4.13 -3.80
C GLU A 151 -5.69 2.95 -4.16
N ALA A 152 -6.29 2.96 -5.35
CA ALA A 152 -7.09 1.84 -5.85
C ALA A 152 -6.27 0.54 -5.94
N LEU A 153 -5.00 0.64 -6.36
CA LEU A 153 -4.07 -0.49 -6.41
C LEU A 153 -3.74 -1.03 -5.00
N ALA A 154 -3.42 -0.16 -4.05
CA ALA A 154 -3.19 -0.57 -2.65
C ALA A 154 -4.43 -1.24 -2.04
N ASN A 155 -5.63 -0.70 -2.30
CA ASN A 155 -6.88 -1.30 -1.85
C ASN A 155 -7.13 -2.68 -2.51
N ALA A 156 -6.78 -2.84 -3.78
CA ALA A 156 -6.88 -4.14 -4.46
C ALA A 156 -5.93 -5.18 -3.84
N LEU A 157 -4.70 -4.79 -3.50
CA LEU A 157 -3.75 -5.65 -2.79
C LEU A 157 -4.26 -6.06 -1.42
N CYS A 158 -4.75 -5.10 -0.63
CA CYS A 158 -5.33 -5.39 0.69
C CYS A 158 -6.52 -6.35 0.61
N ARG A 159 -7.39 -6.23 -0.42
CA ARG A 159 -8.48 -7.19 -0.65
C ARG A 159 -7.94 -8.59 -0.96
N CYS A 160 -6.90 -8.69 -1.79
CA CYS A 160 -6.23 -9.96 -2.10
C CYS A 160 -5.72 -10.63 -0.81
N PHE A 161 -4.98 -9.88 0.01
CA PHE A 161 -4.45 -10.37 1.28
C PHE A 161 -5.56 -10.79 2.26
N SER A 162 -6.65 -10.03 2.35
CA SER A 162 -7.81 -10.38 3.18
C SER A 162 -8.46 -11.68 2.71
N THR A 163 -8.73 -11.83 1.41
CA THR A 163 -9.34 -13.05 0.85
C THR A 163 -8.46 -14.28 1.05
N GLU A 164 -7.14 -14.15 0.89
CA GLU A 164 -6.19 -15.23 1.15
C GLU A 164 -6.17 -15.63 2.64
N ALA A 165 -6.12 -14.66 3.55
CA ALA A 165 -6.16 -14.90 4.99
C ALA A 165 -7.49 -15.54 5.43
N GLU A 166 -8.63 -15.04 4.93
CA GLU A 166 -9.96 -15.59 5.23
C GLU A 166 -10.09 -17.04 4.79
N THR A 167 -9.54 -17.39 3.62
CA THR A 167 -9.49 -18.78 3.12
C THR A 167 -8.69 -19.70 4.05
N ALA A 168 -7.71 -19.15 4.78
CA ALA A 168 -6.92 -19.86 5.78
C ALA A 168 -7.52 -19.82 7.20
N GLY A 169 -8.70 -19.21 7.39
CA GLY A 169 -9.34 -19.03 8.70
C GLY A 169 -8.67 -17.96 9.58
N GLU A 170 -8.03 -16.98 8.94
CA GLU A 170 -7.28 -15.91 9.58
C GLU A 170 -7.90 -14.54 9.27
N ARG A 171 -7.36 -13.48 9.88
CA ARG A 171 -7.78 -12.09 9.66
C ARG A 171 -6.58 -11.22 9.38
N THR A 172 -6.79 -10.14 8.64
CA THR A 172 -5.79 -9.10 8.36
C THR A 172 -6.04 -7.84 9.19
N SER A 173 -4.97 -7.15 9.61
CA SER A 173 -5.07 -5.81 10.19
C SER A 173 -5.46 -4.77 9.13
N LEU A 174 -5.71 -3.54 9.58
CA LEU A 174 -5.66 -2.38 8.69
C LEU A 174 -4.22 -2.17 8.17
N PRO A 175 -4.04 -1.67 6.94
CA PRO A 175 -2.71 -1.36 6.43
C PRO A 175 -2.11 -0.17 7.18
N LEU A 176 -0.86 -0.33 7.61
CA LEU A 176 -0.08 0.69 8.31
C LEU A 176 1.04 1.19 7.39
N SER A 177 1.24 2.49 7.32
CA SER A 177 2.24 3.13 6.46
C SER A 177 3.16 4.04 7.26
N PRO A 178 4.46 4.11 6.91
CA PRO A 178 5.36 5.11 7.49
C PRO A 178 4.85 6.54 7.29
N GLY A 179 5.07 7.40 8.28
CA GLY A 179 4.56 8.78 8.30
C GLY A 179 3.23 8.93 9.03
N GLN A 180 2.54 7.83 9.38
CA GLN A 180 1.42 7.87 10.31
C GLN A 180 1.91 8.15 11.76
N PRO A 181 1.06 8.73 12.62
CA PRO A 181 1.40 8.95 14.03
C PRO A 181 1.86 7.65 14.70
N GLY A 182 3.04 7.69 15.34
CA GLY A 182 3.64 6.51 15.97
C GLY A 182 4.56 5.69 15.07
N TRP A 183 4.78 6.09 13.80
CA TRP A 183 5.77 5.48 12.92
C TRP A 183 6.42 6.52 11.98
N PRO A 184 7.62 7.03 12.32
CA PRO A 184 8.24 8.08 11.52
C PRO A 184 8.60 7.62 10.10
N LEU A 185 8.46 8.54 9.14
CA LEU A 185 8.58 8.25 7.71
C LEU A 185 9.93 7.61 7.36
N ALA A 186 11.04 8.26 7.72
CA ALA A 186 12.37 7.81 7.33
C ALA A 186 12.72 6.43 7.88
N GLU A 187 12.44 6.20 9.17
CA GLU A 187 12.70 4.92 9.82
C GLU A 187 11.81 3.81 9.27
N GLY A 188 10.51 4.06 9.11
CA GLY A 188 9.58 3.06 8.60
C GLY A 188 9.85 2.70 7.13
N GLN A 189 10.18 3.69 6.29
CA GLN A 189 10.53 3.43 4.90
C GLN A 189 11.81 2.58 4.80
N ALA A 190 12.85 2.93 5.56
CA ALA A 190 14.08 2.14 5.60
C ALA A 190 13.82 0.69 6.05
N GLN A 191 12.96 0.48 7.05
CA GLN A 191 12.56 -0.86 7.51
C GLN A 191 11.82 -1.64 6.40
N ILE A 192 10.84 -1.04 5.73
CA ILE A 192 10.09 -1.69 4.64
C ILE A 192 11.02 -2.09 3.48
N PHE A 193 11.88 -1.17 3.03
CA PHE A 193 12.78 -1.40 1.89
C PHE A 193 13.94 -2.35 2.23
N ALA A 194 14.23 -2.58 3.51
CA ALA A 194 15.13 -3.65 3.94
C ALA A 194 14.48 -5.05 3.89
N LEU A 195 13.14 -5.11 3.96
CA LEU A 195 12.39 -6.38 3.96
C LEU A 195 11.94 -6.80 2.57
N VAL A 196 11.76 -5.84 1.65
CA VAL A 196 11.25 -6.05 0.30
C VAL A 196 12.13 -5.37 -0.74
N ASP A 197 12.49 -6.10 -1.80
CA ASP A 197 13.23 -5.55 -2.94
C ASP A 197 12.29 -4.82 -3.92
N ALA A 198 11.98 -3.57 -3.59
CA ALA A 198 11.15 -2.69 -4.40
C ALA A 198 11.78 -2.30 -5.76
N SER A 199 13.10 -2.49 -5.93
CA SER A 199 13.77 -2.23 -7.21
C SER A 199 13.26 -3.14 -8.33
N THR A 200 12.71 -4.30 -7.98
CA THR A 200 12.11 -5.26 -8.91
C THR A 200 10.87 -4.73 -9.63
N ILE A 201 10.23 -3.70 -9.08
CA ILE A 201 9.10 -2.98 -9.69
C ILE A 201 9.48 -1.53 -10.06
N GLY A 202 10.78 -1.21 -10.09
CA GLY A 202 11.29 0.11 -10.44
C GLY A 202 11.11 1.18 -9.38
N VAL A 203 10.78 0.81 -8.13
CA VAL A 203 10.60 1.77 -7.03
C VAL A 203 11.87 1.88 -6.20
N GLN A 204 12.28 3.12 -5.91
CA GLN A 204 13.46 3.45 -5.11
C GLN A 204 13.12 4.51 -4.04
N LEU A 205 13.94 4.59 -2.99
CA LEU A 205 13.90 5.68 -2.02
C LEU A 205 14.96 6.74 -2.34
N THR A 206 14.58 7.99 -2.17
CA THR A 206 15.51 9.12 -2.07
C THR A 206 16.15 9.20 -0.68
N ASP A 207 17.18 10.03 -0.53
CA ASP A 207 17.82 10.32 0.76
C ASP A 207 16.87 10.90 1.82
N HIS A 208 15.72 11.42 1.39
CA HIS A 208 14.67 11.97 2.25
C HIS A 208 13.50 11.01 2.46
N ALA A 209 13.69 9.71 2.16
CA ALA A 209 12.69 8.66 2.29
C ALA A 209 11.40 8.87 1.45
N MET A 210 11.46 9.69 0.41
CA MET A 210 10.43 9.78 -0.61
C MET A 210 10.63 8.67 -1.65
N MET A 211 9.54 8.09 -2.13
CA MET A 211 9.55 7.07 -3.19
C MET A 211 9.61 7.71 -4.58
N VAL A 212 10.34 7.05 -5.48
CA VAL A 212 10.40 7.35 -6.91
C VAL A 212 10.07 6.05 -7.66
N PRO A 213 9.03 6.00 -8.51
CA PRO A 213 8.11 7.08 -8.90
C PRO A 213 7.27 7.64 -7.74
N ARG A 214 6.75 8.88 -7.87
CA ARG A 214 6.02 9.54 -6.76
C ARG A 214 4.66 8.91 -6.47
N LYS A 215 4.01 8.33 -7.48
CA LYS A 215 2.73 7.63 -7.33
C LYS A 215 2.96 6.19 -6.90
N SER A 216 3.52 6.06 -5.71
CA SER A 216 3.85 4.79 -5.06
C SER A 216 3.38 4.79 -3.61
N LEU A 217 3.06 3.60 -3.08
CA LEU A 217 2.67 3.39 -1.69
C LEU A 217 3.47 2.23 -1.09
N SER A 218 3.73 2.32 0.21
CA SER A 218 4.43 1.33 1.00
C SER A 218 3.66 1.11 2.30
N PHE A 219 3.34 -0.14 2.63
CA PHE A 219 2.52 -0.43 3.80
C PHE A 219 2.78 -1.85 4.35
N VAL A 220 2.32 -2.07 5.58
CA VAL A 220 2.39 -3.36 6.28
C VAL A 220 1.02 -3.75 6.77
N VAL A 221 0.68 -5.03 6.62
CA VAL A 221 -0.55 -5.66 7.10
C VAL A 221 -0.18 -6.83 8.01
N GLY A 222 -0.75 -6.89 9.22
CA GLY A 222 -0.62 -8.04 10.10
C GLY A 222 -1.62 -9.13 9.73
N VAL A 223 -1.24 -10.39 9.89
CA VAL A 223 -2.11 -11.55 9.63
C VAL A 223 -2.05 -12.50 10.83
N GLY A 224 -3.21 -12.99 11.27
CA GLY A 224 -3.31 -14.00 12.33
C GLY A 224 -4.75 -14.37 12.67
N ARG A 225 -4.94 -15.47 13.39
CA ARG A 225 -6.28 -15.97 13.74
C ARG A 225 -6.96 -15.10 14.79
N ASP A 226 -6.23 -14.78 15.85
CA ASP A 226 -6.73 -14.03 17.01
C ASP A 226 -6.51 -12.52 16.90
N LEU A 227 -6.19 -12.03 15.71
CA LEU A 227 -5.91 -10.63 15.46
C LEU A 227 -7.14 -9.76 15.73
N GLN A 228 -7.05 -8.86 16.71
CA GLN A 228 -8.13 -7.92 17.02
C GLN A 228 -8.10 -6.73 16.06
N VAL A 229 -8.90 -6.80 15.00
CA VAL A 229 -9.15 -5.67 14.11
C VAL A 229 -10.17 -4.75 14.78
N ARG A 230 -9.76 -3.52 15.13
CA ARG A 230 -10.65 -2.53 15.77
C ARG A 230 -10.95 -1.40 14.78
N GLY A 231 -12.23 -1.28 14.44
CA GLY A 231 -12.77 -0.15 13.71
C GLY A 231 -12.29 0.00 12.28
N SER A 232 -12.75 1.07 11.63
CA SER A 232 -12.25 1.48 10.30
C SER A 232 -10.92 2.25 10.43
N PRO A 233 -10.10 2.33 9.37
CA PRO A 233 -8.93 3.22 9.34
C PRO A 233 -9.26 4.66 9.74
N CYS A 234 -10.45 5.14 9.37
CA CYS A 234 -10.92 6.47 9.67
C CYS A 234 -11.25 6.65 11.16
N GLU A 235 -11.75 5.64 11.87
CA GLU A 235 -12.08 5.75 13.31
C GLU A 235 -10.85 5.91 14.21
N ALA A 236 -9.74 5.30 13.81
CA ALA A 236 -8.44 5.40 14.48
C ALA A 236 -7.63 6.65 14.06
N CYS A 237 -8.06 7.37 13.02
CA CYS A 237 -7.35 8.52 12.50
C CYS A 237 -7.57 9.77 13.37
N PRO A 238 -6.51 10.51 13.76
CA PRO A 238 -6.67 11.76 14.53
C PRO A 238 -7.41 12.86 13.77
N LEU A 239 -7.54 12.74 12.45
CA LEU A 239 -8.26 13.70 11.60
C LEU A 239 -9.76 13.38 11.46
N LYS A 240 -10.28 12.29 12.04
CA LYS A 240 -11.62 11.75 11.75
C LYS A 240 -12.80 12.73 11.84
N GLU A 241 -12.70 13.72 12.73
CA GLU A 241 -13.76 14.72 12.95
C GLU A 241 -13.78 15.82 11.88
N ARG A 242 -12.71 15.97 11.10
CA ARG A 242 -12.53 17.05 10.12
C ARG A 242 -12.01 16.55 8.77
N CYS A 243 -11.93 15.23 8.60
CA CYS A 243 -11.38 14.62 7.40
C CYS A 243 -12.40 14.68 6.27
N ARG A 244 -12.14 15.52 5.26
CA ARG A 244 -12.92 15.59 4.02
C ARG A 244 -12.87 14.32 3.15
N TYR A 245 -11.98 13.38 3.48
CA TYR A 245 -11.82 12.10 2.79
C TYR A 245 -12.56 10.97 3.47
N ARG A 246 -13.10 11.18 4.69
CA ARG A 246 -13.90 10.17 5.37
C ARG A 246 -15.20 9.99 4.59
N SER A 247 -15.48 8.76 4.15
CA SER A 247 -16.73 8.44 3.47
C SER A 247 -17.82 8.10 4.49
N ASP A 248 -19.08 8.23 4.10
CA ASP A 248 -20.22 7.77 4.93
C ASP A 248 -20.19 6.24 5.18
N ARG A 249 -19.41 5.48 4.40
CA ARG A 249 -19.19 4.04 4.62
C ARG A 249 -18.19 3.77 5.74
N ASP A 250 -17.42 4.78 6.15
CA ASP A 250 -16.47 4.76 7.27
C ASP A 250 -17.03 5.48 8.51
N ALA A 251 -18.33 5.82 8.49
CA ALA A 251 -19.04 6.57 9.52
C ALA A 251 -19.87 5.67 10.45
#